data_AF-A0A1G9VZ96-F1
#
_entry.id   AF-A0A1G9VZ96-F1
#
_cell.length_a   1.000
_cell.length_b   1.000
_cell.length_c   1.000
_cell.angle_alpha   90.00
_cell.angle_beta   90.00
_cell.angle_gamma   90.00
#
_symmetry.space_group_name_H-M   'P 1'
#
loop_
_entity.id
_entity.type
_entity.pdbx_description
1 polymer ?
#
loop_
_entity_poly.entity_id
_entity_poly.type
_entity_poly.pdbx_seq_one_letter_code
_entity_poly.pdbx_strand_id
1 'polypeptide(L)'
;MTDISAAEFKVRNIEPLPFKIIDVREVLEYQTFNLGGDNIPLGKLLTEADDLEYEKDSEIIVICQRGLRSETARRTLVSHGFNNVRNLTGGILAIRRLDL
;
A
#
# COMPACT_ATOMS: atom_id res chain seq x y z
N MET A 1 -2.82 9.29 -11.72
CA MET A 1 -1.67 9.04 -10.81
C MET A 1 -0.91 7.83 -11.32
N THR A 2 0.42 7.86 -11.33
CA THR A 2 1.28 6.71 -11.65
C THR A 2 1.60 5.92 -10.39
N ASP A 3 1.77 4.60 -10.52
CA ASP A 3 2.23 3.73 -9.43
C ASP A 3 3.62 4.13 -8.91
N ILE A 4 3.98 3.67 -7.71
CA ILE A 4 5.30 3.91 -7.11
C ILE A 4 6.21 2.71 -7.37
N SER A 5 7.44 2.98 -7.83
CA SER A 5 8.45 1.92 -8.00
C SER A 5 9.11 1.56 -6.67
N ALA A 6 9.70 0.37 -6.56
CA ALA A 6 10.45 -0.03 -5.37
C ALA A 6 11.64 0.92 -5.06
N ALA A 7 12.31 1.44 -6.09
CA ALA A 7 13.41 2.38 -5.94
C ALA A 7 12.92 3.74 -5.41
N GLU A 8 11.84 4.28 -5.99
CA GLU A 8 11.22 5.53 -5.51
C GLU A 8 10.71 5.36 -4.07
N PHE A 9 10.05 4.24 -3.77
CA PHE A 9 9.56 3.94 -2.43
C PHE A 9 10.70 3.97 -1.41
N LYS A 10 11.82 3.28 -1.65
CA LYS A 10 12.96 3.27 -0.72
C LYS A 10 13.53 4.67 -0.47
N VAL A 11 13.58 5.52 -1.49
CA VAL A 11 14.09 6.91 -1.36
C VAL A 11 13.13 7.77 -0.54
N ARG A 12 11.82 7.54 -0.65
CA ARG A 12 10.79 8.37 0.00
C ARG A 12 10.33 7.84 1.36
N ASN A 13 10.55 6.56 1.65
CA ASN A 13 10.17 5.90 2.90
C ASN A 13 11.16 6.25 4.04
N ILE A 14 11.22 7.53 4.37
CA ILE A 14 12.10 8.13 5.38
C ILE A 14 11.22 8.95 6.33
N GLU A 15 11.45 8.85 7.63
CA GLU A 15 10.68 9.58 8.64
C GLU A 15 10.99 11.09 8.66
N PRO A 16 9.99 11.97 8.82
CA PRO A 16 8.56 11.66 8.89
C PRO A 16 8.00 11.19 7.53
N LEU A 17 7.22 10.11 7.54
CA LEU A 17 6.70 9.53 6.29
C LEU A 17 5.83 10.55 5.52
N PRO A 18 6.10 10.76 4.21
CA PRO A 18 5.34 11.70 3.38
C PRO A 18 4.00 11.11 2.87
N PHE A 19 3.69 9.86 3.22
CA PHE A 19 2.50 9.13 2.77
C PHE A 19 2.05 8.13 3.84
N LYS A 20 0.81 7.63 3.70
CA LYS A 20 0.29 6.48 4.44
C LYS A 20 0.63 5.18 3.71
N ILE A 21 0.79 4.11 4.46
CA ILE A 21 1.00 2.77 3.92
C ILE A 21 -0.16 1.89 4.35
N ILE A 22 -0.78 1.20 3.39
CA ILE A 22 -1.76 0.15 3.66
C ILE A 22 -1.24 -1.15 3.07
N ASP A 23 -0.92 -2.12 3.93
CA ASP A 23 -0.56 -3.46 3.52
C ASP A 23 -1.80 -4.35 3.46
N VAL A 24 -2.14 -4.82 2.26
CA VAL A 24 -3.36 -5.61 2.01
C VAL A 24 -3.15 -7.11 2.01
N ARG A 25 -2.00 -7.57 2.54
CA ARG A 25 -1.72 -8.98 2.75
C ARG A 25 -2.43 -9.51 3.99
N GLU A 26 -2.42 -10.84 4.12
CA GLU A 26 -2.92 -11.48 5.33
C GLU A 26 -2.06 -11.13 6.55
N VAL A 27 -2.67 -11.14 7.73
CA VAL A 27 -2.03 -10.72 9.00
C VAL A 27 -0.71 -11.46 9.24
N LEU A 28 -0.65 -12.75 8.97
CA LEU A 28 0.56 -13.55 9.17
C LEU A 28 1.69 -13.12 8.21
N GLU A 29 1.37 -12.75 6.97
CA GLU A 29 2.36 -12.24 6.01
C GLU A 29 2.92 -10.89 6.47
N TYR A 30 2.06 -10.02 7.03
CA TYR A 30 2.42 -8.70 7.55
C TYR A 30 3.29 -8.80 8.80
N GLN A 31 2.94 -9.67 9.74
CA GLN A 31 3.71 -9.92 10.97
C GLN A 31 5.09 -10.51 10.70
N THR A 32 5.21 -11.34 9.65
CA THR A 32 6.50 -11.94 9.27
C THR A 32 7.49 -10.87 8.78
N PHE A 33 7.01 -9.88 8.02
CA PHE A 33 7.79 -8.76 7.53
C PHE A 33 6.84 -7.70 6.97
N ASN A 34 7.08 -6.43 7.30
CA ASN A 34 6.34 -5.30 6.75
C ASN A 34 7.25 -4.09 6.56
N LEU A 35 6.73 -3.08 5.87
CA LEU A 35 7.39 -1.81 5.60
C LEU A 35 6.83 -0.68 6.49
N GLY A 36 6.18 -1.05 7.61
CA GLY A 36 5.34 -0.16 8.41
C GLY A 36 3.92 0.01 7.85
N GLY A 37 3.17 0.95 8.45
CA GLY A 37 1.80 1.27 8.07
C GLY A 37 0.73 0.41 8.75
N ASP A 38 -0.47 0.46 8.18
CA ASP A 38 -1.62 -0.29 8.66
C ASP A 38 -1.80 -1.57 7.84
N ASN A 39 -2.15 -2.68 8.51
CA ASN A 39 -2.49 -3.91 7.84
C ASN A 39 -4.01 -4.06 7.72
N ILE A 40 -4.51 -3.97 6.50
CA ILE A 40 -5.93 -4.10 6.18
C ILE A 40 -6.05 -5.15 5.06
N PRO A 41 -6.22 -6.44 5.39
CA PRO A 41 -6.28 -7.51 4.40
C PRO A 41 -7.26 -7.20 3.28
N LEU A 42 -6.93 -7.55 2.03
CA LEU A 42 -7.72 -7.15 0.86
C LEU A 42 -9.21 -7.50 1.00
N GLY A 43 -9.53 -8.68 1.52
CA GLY A 43 -10.93 -9.08 1.73
C GLY A 43 -11.71 -8.11 2.63
N LYS A 44 -11.07 -7.64 3.70
CA LYS A 44 -11.62 -6.63 4.63
C LYS A 44 -11.71 -5.26 3.95
N LEU A 45 -10.67 -4.86 3.24
CA LEU A 45 -10.65 -3.58 2.53
C LEU A 45 -11.79 -3.46 1.51
N LEU A 46 -12.12 -4.55 0.81
CA LEU A 46 -13.20 -4.56 -0.17
C LEU A 46 -14.59 -4.35 0.43
N THR A 47 -14.78 -4.67 1.71
CA THR A 47 -16.06 -4.54 2.40
C THR A 47 -16.16 -3.31 3.30
N GLU A 48 -15.04 -2.75 3.73
CA GLU A 48 -14.97 -1.71 4.76
C GLU A 48 -14.21 -0.45 4.28
N ALA A 49 -14.04 -0.26 2.96
CA ALA A 49 -13.30 0.90 2.43
C ALA A 49 -13.94 2.25 2.80
N ASP A 50 -15.26 2.30 3.01
CA ASP A 50 -15.99 3.49 3.45
C ASP A 50 -15.68 3.89 4.90
N ASP A 51 -15.30 2.91 5.74
CA ASP A 51 -15.03 3.12 7.17
C ASP A 51 -13.59 3.60 7.44
N LEU A 52 -12.78 3.77 6.39
CA LEU A 52 -11.40 4.24 6.52
C LEU A 52 -11.35 5.72 6.89
N GLU A 53 -10.87 6.00 8.10
CA GLU A 53 -10.69 7.35 8.65
C GLU A 53 -9.43 8.09 8.09
N TYR A 54 -9.02 7.80 6.86
CA TYR A 54 -7.94 8.55 6.21
C TYR A 54 -8.49 9.77 5.46
N GLU A 55 -7.72 10.85 5.43
CA GLU A 55 -8.02 12.01 4.59
C GLU A 55 -7.99 11.61 3.11
N LYS A 56 -9.03 12.00 2.36
CA LYS A 56 -9.21 11.60 0.95
C LYS A 56 -8.10 12.10 0.02
N ASP A 57 -7.38 13.16 0.40
CA ASP A 57 -6.28 13.75 -0.37
C ASP A 57 -4.87 13.33 0.08
N SER A 58 -4.76 12.61 1.20
CA SER A 58 -3.48 12.05 1.64
C SER A 58 -2.94 11.05 0.62
N GLU A 59 -1.62 11.04 0.39
CA GLU A 59 -0.99 10.01 -0.42
C GLU A 59 -1.03 8.67 0.33
N ILE A 60 -1.59 7.64 -0.32
CA ILE A 60 -1.69 6.28 0.21
C ILE A 60 -0.93 5.35 -0.73
N ILE A 61 0.06 4.65 -0.18
CA ILE A 61 0.78 3.57 -0.86
C ILE A 61 0.20 2.23 -0.42
N VAL A 62 -0.46 1.54 -1.35
CA VAL A 62 -0.98 0.18 -1.12
C VAL A 62 0.05 -0.87 -1.53
N ILE A 63 0.25 -1.85 -0.64
CA ILE A 63 1.34 -2.83 -0.75
C ILE A 63 0.75 -4.23 -0.65
N CYS A 64 1.23 -5.13 -1.51
CA CYS A 64 1.11 -6.56 -1.28
C CYS A 64 2.42 -7.29 -1.63
N GLN A 65 2.38 -8.62 -1.72
CA GLN A 65 3.58 -9.41 -2.00
C GLN A 65 4.19 -9.10 -3.39
N ARG A 66 3.35 -8.94 -4.42
CA ARG A 66 3.78 -8.87 -5.84
C ARG A 66 3.19 -7.69 -6.64
N GLY A 67 2.31 -6.88 -6.03
CA GLY A 67 1.61 -5.77 -6.70
C GLY A 67 0.19 -6.08 -7.19
N LEU A 68 -0.24 -7.37 -7.22
CA LEU A 68 -1.55 -7.74 -7.78
C LEU A 68 -2.72 -7.42 -6.85
N ARG A 69 -2.67 -7.89 -5.59
CA ARG A 69 -3.70 -7.58 -4.58
C ARG A 69 -3.80 -6.07 -4.30
N SER A 70 -2.67 -5.38 -4.29
CA SER A 70 -2.59 -3.95 -4.03
C SER A 70 -3.08 -3.09 -5.20
N GLU A 71 -3.00 -3.58 -6.44
CA GLU A 71 -3.69 -2.92 -7.57
C GLU A 71 -5.22 -2.99 -7.41
N THR A 72 -5.77 -4.13 -6.98
CA THR A 72 -7.19 -4.24 -6.65
C THR A 72 -7.57 -3.28 -5.51
N ALA A 73 -6.77 -3.23 -4.46
CA ALA A 73 -6.95 -2.30 -3.36
C ALA A 73 -6.93 -0.84 -3.82
N ARG A 74 -5.96 -0.47 -4.67
CA ARG A 74 -5.82 0.88 -5.24
C ARG A 74 -7.10 1.29 -5.96
N ARG A 75 -7.62 0.43 -6.83
CA ARG A 75 -8.88 0.69 -7.58
C ARG A 75 -10.07 0.85 -6.64
N THR A 76 -10.14 0.02 -5.61
CA THR A 76 -11.21 0.08 -4.60
C THR A 76 -11.16 1.41 -3.86
N LEU A 77 -10.00 1.80 -3.33
CA LEU A 77 -9.88 3.07 -2.62
C LEU A 77 -10.20 4.26 -3.53
N VAL A 78 -9.75 4.25 -4.78
CA VAL A 78 -10.10 5.30 -5.75
C VAL A 78 -11.60 5.36 -6.01
N SER A 79 -12.29 4.22 -6.11
CA SER A 79 -13.76 4.21 -6.27
C SER A 79 -14.51 4.73 -5.04
N HIS A 80 -13.87 4.72 -3.86
CA HIS A 80 -14.39 5.26 -2.60
C HIS A 80 -13.88 6.68 -2.31
N GLY A 81 -13.41 7.39 -3.35
CA GLY A 81 -13.10 8.82 -3.29
C GLY A 81 -11.71 9.16 -2.76
N PHE A 82 -10.82 8.19 -2.57
CA PHE A 82 -9.41 8.49 -2.26
C PHE A 82 -8.68 8.96 -3.53
N ASN A 83 -8.22 10.21 -3.52
CA ASN A 83 -7.73 10.90 -4.70
C ASN A 83 -6.26 10.60 -5.03
N ASN A 84 -5.48 10.16 -4.04
CA ASN A 84 -4.04 9.95 -4.17
C ASN A 84 -3.59 8.56 -3.70
N VAL A 85 -4.03 7.53 -4.41
CA VAL A 85 -3.67 6.13 -4.10
C VAL A 85 -2.73 5.57 -5.17
N ARG A 86 -1.57 5.08 -4.75
CA ARG A 86 -0.55 4.49 -5.63
C ARG A 86 -0.25 3.06 -5.20
N ASN A 87 -0.10 2.16 -6.16
CA ASN A 87 0.30 0.79 -5.89
C ASN A 87 1.84 0.66 -5.95
N LEU A 88 2.42 -0.10 -5.01
CA LEU A 88 3.84 -0.44 -5.05
C LEU A 88 4.11 -1.50 -6.13
N THR A 89 4.71 -1.09 -7.24
CA THR A 89 4.98 -1.96 -8.38
C THR A 89 5.94 -3.09 -7.99
N GLY A 90 5.52 -4.33 -8.25
CA GLY A 90 6.26 -5.54 -7.88
C GLY A 90 6.19 -5.92 -6.39
N GLY A 91 5.50 -5.11 -5.57
CA GLY A 91 5.27 -5.36 -4.15
C GLY A 91 6.55 -5.50 -3.32
N ILE A 92 6.43 -6.15 -2.16
CA ILE A 92 7.55 -6.38 -1.25
C ILE A 92 8.69 -7.18 -1.90
N LEU A 93 8.39 -8.07 -2.84
CA LEU A 93 9.46 -8.80 -3.54
C LEU A 93 10.37 -7.88 -4.34
N ALA A 94 9.84 -6.78 -4.90
CA ALA A 94 10.67 -5.80 -5.59
C ALA A 94 11.57 -5.02 -4.63
N ILE A 95 11.07 -4.69 -3.42
CA ILE A 95 11.89 -4.06 -2.37
C ILE A 95 13.04 -4.99 -1.97
N ARG A 96 12.74 -6.25 -1.65
CA ARG A 96 13.75 -7.24 -1.25
C ARG A 96 14.82 -7.46 -2.30
N ARG A 97 14.49 -7.40 -3.59
CA ARG A 97 15.48 -7.51 -4.68
C ARG A 97 16.47 -6.35 -4.72
N LEU A 98 16.09 -5.17 -4.24
CA LEU A 98 16.98 -4.01 -4.15
C LEU A 98 17.88 -4.04 -2.90
N ASP A 99 17.62 -4.95 -1.96
CA ASP A 99 18.43 -5.16 -0.75
C ASP A 99 19.42 -6.32 -0.91
N LEU A 100 19.38 -7.03 -2.06
CA LEU A 100 20.36 -8.04 -2.47
C LEU A 100 21.57 -7.38 -3.14
#